data_AF-A0A933DLB8-F1
#
_entry.id   AF-A0A933DLB8-F1
#
_cell.length_a   1.000
_cell.length_b   1.000
_cell.length_c   1.000
_cell.angle_alpha   90.00
_cell.angle_beta   90.00
_cell.angle_gamma   90.00
#
_symmetry.space_group_name_H-M   'P 1'
#
loop_
_entity.id
_entity.type
_entity.pdbx_description
1 polymer ?
#
loop_
_entity_poly.entity_id
_entity_poly.type
_entity_poly.pdbx_seq_one_letter_code
_entity_poly.pdbx_strand_id
1 'polypeptide(L)'
;MSDVMSGNHVTHFARVDFRNDNRIFGIKDEDRFSHIYIIGKTGTGKSTLMETMALQDLERGNGFALVDPHGDLVERIATRIPQARQSDVIYLNASDPSQPYGYNPLRYVREDRIALAASGMMEVFKKMWPEAWGVRMEHILRNILMALLEQPNATLHDVLRVISDQKFRKEIAQSLKNETVKTFLEKDYERFSFGYRVDGTAPIQNKVGAFLSDPLLNRILTAPSTDLHIRKIMDDGKVLLVNLAKGRIGEDSSSLLGGLLVTTIGLAAYSRADLPANERRDFFVYVDEFQSFTTLAVANMFAELRKYRLAFTVAHQYLHQLEPDVRHAVLGNAGTVISFRVGGEDAPYVAREFVDEYEQIDLMQLPNYRIYLKLMIDGMPSKPFSALTAMPDRASDL
;
A
#
# COMPACT_ATOMS: atom_id res chain seq x y z
N MET A 1 27.66 -15.85 18.91
CA MET A 1 26.85 -15.73 20.13
C MET A 1 26.87 -14.28 20.58
N SER A 2 25.85 -13.54 20.16
CA SER A 2 25.23 -12.45 20.92
C SER A 2 23.87 -12.23 20.25
N ASP A 3 22.84 -12.59 21.01
CA ASP A 3 21.44 -12.78 20.67
C ASP A 3 20.79 -11.78 19.71
N VAL A 4 19.96 -12.35 18.84
CA VAL A 4 18.57 -11.98 18.59
C VAL A 4 17.97 -11.07 19.68
N MET A 5 18.04 -9.75 19.47
CA MET A 5 17.31 -8.74 20.24
C MET A 5 16.69 -7.68 19.31
N SER A 6 16.13 -8.10 18.17
CA SER A 6 15.26 -7.21 17.37
C SER A 6 13.93 -6.90 18.07
N GLY A 7 13.61 -7.56 19.19
CA GLY A 7 12.33 -7.46 19.89
C GLY A 7 12.16 -6.26 20.84
N ASN A 8 13.13 -5.34 20.95
CA ASN A 8 13.10 -4.29 22.00
C ASN A 8 13.31 -2.85 21.51
N HIS A 9 13.42 -2.63 20.19
CA HIS A 9 13.47 -1.26 19.69
C HIS A 9 12.10 -0.60 19.78
N VAL A 10 12.08 0.62 20.32
CA VAL A 10 10.87 1.41 20.54
C VAL A 10 10.90 2.62 19.62
N THR A 11 9.97 2.73 18.68
CA THR A 11 9.82 3.92 17.83
C THR A 11 9.04 4.98 18.59
N HIS A 12 9.73 6.02 19.07
CA HIS A 12 9.17 7.08 19.90
C HIS A 12 8.40 8.08 19.04
N PHE A 13 7.14 8.36 19.37
CA PHE A 13 6.32 9.21 18.50
C PHE A 13 5.45 10.21 19.26
N ALA A 14 5.40 10.12 20.58
CA ALA A 14 4.58 11.00 21.41
C ALA A 14 5.08 11.08 22.84
N ARG A 15 4.55 12.05 23.58
CA ARG A 15 4.75 12.21 25.03
C ARG A 15 3.42 12.31 25.75
N VAL A 16 3.38 11.78 26.96
CA VAL A 16 2.20 11.85 27.84
C VAL A 16 1.95 13.30 28.25
N ASP A 17 0.71 13.77 28.10
CA ASP A 17 0.31 15.14 28.43
C ASP A 17 -0.52 15.24 29.72
N PHE A 18 -0.80 14.11 30.37
CA PHE A 18 -1.47 14.05 31.67
C PHE A 18 -0.55 14.61 32.77
N ARG A 19 -1.06 15.60 33.52
CA ARG A 19 -0.40 16.20 34.71
C ARG A 19 1.07 16.61 34.49
N ASN A 20 1.42 17.06 33.29
CA ASN A 20 2.79 17.44 32.93
C ASN A 20 3.84 16.31 33.09
N ASP A 21 3.44 15.03 33.02
CA ASP A 21 4.37 13.88 33.08
C ASP A 21 5.47 14.02 32.01
N ASN A 22 5.11 14.45 30.79
CA ASN A 22 6.03 14.70 29.67
C ASN A 22 6.91 13.51 29.25
N ARG A 23 6.71 12.34 29.85
CA ARG A 23 7.42 11.13 29.47
C ARG A 23 7.13 10.77 28.03
N ILE A 24 8.21 10.56 27.29
CA ILE A 24 8.16 10.11 25.91
C ILE A 24 7.86 8.62 25.90
N PHE A 25 7.04 8.23 24.95
CA PHE A 25 6.72 6.84 24.70
C PHE A 25 6.69 6.58 23.20
N GLY A 26 6.67 5.31 22.88
CA GLY A 26 6.64 4.82 21.52
C GLY A 26 5.98 3.46 21.44
N ILE A 27 6.14 2.83 20.29
CA ILE A 27 5.67 1.46 20.04
C ILE A 27 6.87 0.56 19.78
N LYS A 28 6.86 -0.64 20.37
CA LYS A 28 7.88 -1.66 20.09
C LYS A 28 7.73 -2.15 18.66
N ASP A 29 8.84 -2.49 18.01
CA ASP A 29 8.78 -3.02 16.64
C ASP A 29 7.90 -4.26 16.51
N GLU A 30 7.89 -5.14 17.52
CA GLU A 30 7.01 -6.31 17.55
C GLU A 30 5.51 -5.94 17.59
N ASP A 31 5.16 -4.88 18.32
CA ASP A 31 3.76 -4.40 18.44
C ASP A 31 3.29 -3.68 17.17
N ARG A 32 4.22 -3.13 16.36
CA ARG A 32 3.91 -2.51 15.06
C ARG A 32 3.37 -3.52 14.04
N PHE A 33 3.67 -4.81 14.18
CA PHE A 33 3.10 -5.84 13.30
C PHE A 33 1.61 -6.07 13.48
N SER A 34 1.01 -5.53 14.54
CA SER A 34 -0.44 -5.39 14.64
C SER A 34 -0.98 -4.16 13.88
N HIS A 35 -0.16 -3.50 13.08
CA HIS A 35 -0.50 -2.31 12.29
C HIS A 35 -0.89 -1.09 13.12
N ILE A 36 -0.76 0.08 12.48
CA ILE A 36 -1.10 1.37 13.07
C ILE A 36 -2.08 2.07 12.13
N TYR A 37 -3.22 2.44 12.67
CA TYR A 37 -4.24 3.18 11.95
C TYR A 37 -4.32 4.60 12.51
N ILE A 38 -4.23 5.59 11.61
CA ILE A 38 -4.21 7.02 11.94
C ILE A 38 -5.39 7.71 11.24
N ILE A 39 -6.22 8.42 12.00
CA ILE A 39 -7.32 9.22 11.46
C ILE A 39 -7.26 10.66 11.94
N GLY A 40 -7.64 11.60 11.07
CA GLY A 40 -7.86 12.99 11.44
C GLY A 40 -7.86 13.96 10.27
N LYS A 41 -8.43 15.14 10.48
CA LYS A 41 -8.55 16.20 9.47
C LYS A 41 -7.18 16.66 8.93
N THR A 42 -7.18 17.32 7.78
CA THR A 42 -5.98 17.97 7.22
C THR A 42 -5.33 18.93 8.20
N GLY A 43 -4.00 18.98 8.21
CA GLY A 43 -3.22 19.91 9.06
C GLY A 43 -3.21 19.57 10.56
N THR A 44 -3.72 18.40 10.96
CA THR A 44 -3.75 17.99 12.38
C THR A 44 -2.45 17.37 12.89
N GLY A 45 -1.56 16.90 12.00
CA GLY A 45 -0.26 16.33 12.36
C GLY A 45 0.00 14.88 11.91
N LYS A 46 -0.92 14.25 11.15
CA LYS A 46 -0.77 12.86 10.67
C LYS A 46 0.55 12.59 9.95
N SER A 47 0.86 13.38 8.92
CA SER A 47 2.08 13.20 8.13
C SER A 47 3.33 13.49 8.96
N THR A 48 3.27 14.43 9.91
CA THR A 48 4.36 14.68 10.87
C THR A 48 4.62 13.50 11.80
N LEU A 49 3.56 12.83 12.27
CA LEU A 49 3.68 11.61 13.07
C LEU A 49 4.33 10.48 12.25
N MET A 50 3.90 10.27 11.01
CA MET A 50 4.52 9.28 10.11
C MET A 50 5.98 9.60 9.82
N GLU A 51 6.30 10.87 9.57
CA GLU A 51 7.67 11.36 9.39
C GLU A 51 8.56 11.04 10.58
N THR A 52 8.10 11.35 11.80
CA THR A 52 8.81 11.05 13.05
C THR A 52 9.14 9.56 13.17
N MET A 53 8.20 8.68 12.80
CA MET A 53 8.42 7.24 12.87
C MET A 53 9.37 6.74 11.77
N ALA A 54 9.18 7.20 10.53
CA ALA A 54 9.97 6.76 9.38
C ALA A 54 11.44 7.23 9.45
N LEU A 55 11.72 8.40 10.04
CA LEU A 55 13.09 8.87 10.26
C LEU A 55 13.83 8.00 11.28
N GLN A 56 13.17 7.53 12.34
CA GLN A 56 13.78 6.57 13.26
C GLN A 56 14.07 5.22 12.61
N ASP A 57 13.18 4.74 11.71
CA ASP A 57 13.47 3.54 10.91
C ASP A 57 14.68 3.75 10.00
N LEU A 58 14.79 4.94 9.40
CA LEU A 58 15.92 5.32 8.55
C LEU A 58 17.24 5.37 9.34
N GLU A 59 17.23 5.93 10.54
CA GLU A 59 18.39 6.00 11.44
C GLU A 59 18.81 4.62 11.95
N ARG A 60 17.85 3.73 12.27
CA ARG A 60 18.11 2.40 12.84
C ARG A 60 18.52 1.33 11.83
N GLY A 61 18.47 1.61 10.53
CA GLY A 61 18.76 0.59 9.52
C GLY A 61 17.54 -0.25 9.12
N ASN A 62 16.33 0.11 9.55
CA ASN A 62 15.12 -0.62 9.18
C ASN A 62 14.79 -0.40 7.69
N GLY A 63 14.22 -1.42 7.07
CA GLY A 63 13.65 -1.34 5.72
C GLY A 63 12.23 -0.80 5.80
N PHE A 64 11.87 0.12 4.91
CA PHE A 64 10.50 0.61 4.83
C PHE A 64 10.12 1.10 3.44
N ALA A 65 8.82 1.13 3.17
CA ALA A 65 8.24 1.86 2.04
C ALA A 65 7.40 3.02 2.55
N LEU A 66 7.48 4.17 1.89
CA LEU A 66 6.59 5.31 2.09
C LEU A 66 5.91 5.65 0.77
N VAL A 67 4.58 5.64 0.76
CA VAL A 67 3.75 6.05 -0.38
C VAL A 67 2.99 7.31 -0.02
N ASP A 68 3.28 8.39 -0.74
CA ASP A 68 2.68 9.71 -0.53
C ASP A 68 2.08 10.23 -1.85
N PRO A 69 0.76 10.48 -1.90
CA PRO A 69 0.11 11.08 -3.06
C PRO A 69 0.56 12.51 -3.33
N HIS A 70 0.91 13.29 -2.31
CA HIS A 70 1.21 14.71 -2.46
C HIS A 70 2.70 14.95 -2.71
N GLY A 71 3.56 14.13 -2.11
CA GLY A 71 5.01 14.15 -2.27
C GLY A 71 5.75 14.88 -1.18
N ASP A 72 5.08 15.79 -0.46
CA ASP A 72 5.69 16.63 0.58
C ASP A 72 6.33 15.79 1.70
N LEU A 73 5.69 14.69 2.13
CA LEU A 73 6.21 13.84 3.20
C LEU A 73 7.46 13.08 2.73
N VAL A 74 7.41 12.57 1.50
CA VAL A 74 8.56 11.89 0.88
C VAL A 74 9.74 12.84 0.71
N GLU A 75 9.49 14.06 0.22
CA GLU A 75 10.54 15.07 0.02
C GLU A 75 11.22 15.46 1.34
N ARG A 76 10.44 15.64 2.43
CA ARG A 76 11.01 15.92 3.75
C ARG A 76 11.93 14.79 4.24
N ILE A 77 11.53 13.53 4.10
CA ILE A 77 12.38 12.39 4.48
C ILE A 77 13.63 12.32 3.59
N ALA A 78 13.47 12.54 2.27
CA ALA A 78 14.58 12.47 1.33
C ALA A 78 15.72 13.45 1.67
N THR A 79 15.38 14.65 2.17
CA THR A 79 16.39 15.64 2.61
C THR A 79 17.17 15.25 3.87
N ARG A 80 16.69 14.25 4.63
CA ARG A 80 17.27 13.80 5.90
C ARG A 80 17.93 12.43 5.81
N ILE A 81 18.14 11.88 4.60
CA ILE A 81 18.78 10.59 4.43
C ILE A 81 20.25 10.66 4.91
N PRO A 82 20.65 9.83 5.91
CA PRO A 82 22.03 9.76 6.34
C PRO A 82 22.94 9.31 5.20
N GLN A 83 24.15 9.85 5.12
CA GLN A 83 25.13 9.51 4.07
C GLN A 83 25.36 7.98 3.99
N ALA A 84 25.40 7.30 5.15
CA ALA A 84 25.57 5.85 5.25
C ALA A 84 24.42 5.02 4.63
N ARG A 85 23.22 5.59 4.47
CA ARG A 85 22.04 4.91 3.91
C ARG A 85 21.74 5.30 2.46
N GLN A 86 22.46 6.25 1.85
CA GLN A 86 22.12 6.76 0.51
C GLN A 86 22.01 5.65 -0.56
N SER A 87 22.87 4.64 -0.50
CA SER A 87 22.83 3.48 -1.43
C SER A 87 21.62 2.56 -1.23
N ASP A 88 20.99 2.64 -0.07
CA ASP A 88 19.86 1.78 0.31
C ASP A 88 18.51 2.42 0.00
N VAL A 89 18.50 3.73 -0.29
CA VAL A 89 17.28 4.47 -0.60
C VAL A 89 17.01 4.49 -2.09
N ILE A 90 15.83 4.01 -2.45
CA ILE A 90 15.27 4.09 -3.78
C ILE A 90 14.20 5.16 -3.75
N TYR A 91 14.39 6.21 -4.55
CA TYR A 91 13.45 7.31 -4.67
C TYR A 91 12.75 7.27 -6.04
N LEU A 92 11.48 6.85 -6.06
CA LEU A 92 10.61 6.92 -7.23
C LEU A 92 9.80 8.22 -7.17
N ASN A 93 10.07 9.13 -8.09
CA ASN A 93 9.26 10.34 -8.31
C ASN A 93 8.44 10.19 -9.59
N ALA A 94 7.16 9.89 -9.48
CA ALA A 94 6.32 9.61 -10.64
C ALA A 94 6.15 10.81 -11.59
N SER A 95 6.35 12.03 -11.08
CA SER A 95 6.28 13.26 -11.90
C SER A 95 7.58 13.60 -12.63
N ASP A 96 8.70 12.93 -12.32
CA ASP A 96 9.99 13.16 -12.96
C ASP A 96 10.13 12.27 -14.21
N PRO A 97 10.21 12.84 -15.42
CA PRO A 97 10.39 12.05 -16.64
C PRO A 97 11.76 11.34 -16.70
N SER A 98 12.77 11.87 -15.99
CA SER A 98 14.17 11.41 -16.05
C SER A 98 14.52 10.33 -15.03
N GLN A 99 13.70 10.12 -14.00
CA GLN A 99 14.00 9.14 -12.96
C GLN A 99 14.02 7.70 -13.53
N PRO A 100 14.94 6.82 -13.14
CA PRO A 100 15.18 5.56 -13.85
C PRO A 100 14.22 4.42 -13.44
N TYR A 101 13.52 4.55 -12.32
CA TYR A 101 12.79 3.47 -11.68
C TYR A 101 11.40 3.24 -12.28
N GLY A 102 10.94 2.00 -12.20
CA GLY A 102 9.53 1.65 -12.38
C GLY A 102 9.33 0.20 -12.00
N TYR A 103 8.11 -0.32 -12.17
CA TYR A 103 7.84 -1.73 -11.87
C TYR A 103 6.78 -2.25 -12.82
N ASN A 104 6.94 -3.49 -13.24
CA ASN A 104 5.94 -4.18 -14.03
C ASN A 104 4.97 -4.97 -13.13
N PRO A 105 3.68 -4.61 -13.05
CA PRO A 105 2.69 -5.36 -12.26
C PRO A 105 2.45 -6.78 -12.78
N LEU A 106 2.73 -7.03 -14.07
CA LEU A 106 2.64 -8.32 -14.72
C LEU A 106 3.98 -9.08 -14.74
N ARG A 107 4.97 -8.61 -13.96
CA ARG A 107 6.21 -9.35 -13.78
C ARG A 107 5.88 -10.78 -13.36
N TYR A 108 6.60 -11.73 -13.96
CA TYR A 108 6.45 -13.15 -13.66
C TYR A 108 6.43 -13.42 -12.15
N VAL A 109 5.39 -14.12 -11.72
CA VAL A 109 5.25 -14.63 -10.36
C VAL A 109 5.22 -16.16 -10.40
N ARG A 110 5.55 -16.78 -9.27
CA ARG A 110 5.44 -18.24 -9.14
C ARG A 110 4.01 -18.70 -9.42
N GLU A 111 3.86 -19.87 -10.03
CA GLU A 111 2.57 -20.43 -10.46
C GLU A 111 1.51 -20.46 -9.36
N ASP A 112 1.90 -20.78 -8.12
CA ASP A 112 1.02 -20.81 -6.95
C ASP A 112 0.47 -19.43 -6.54
N ARG A 113 1.00 -18.34 -7.12
CA ARG A 113 0.68 -16.95 -6.77
C ARG A 113 -0.03 -16.18 -7.88
N ILE A 114 -0.14 -16.76 -9.08
CA ILE A 114 -0.73 -16.10 -10.25
C ILE A 114 -2.17 -15.67 -9.97
N ALA A 115 -3.00 -16.55 -9.41
CA ALA A 115 -4.38 -16.25 -9.07
C ALA A 115 -4.51 -15.09 -8.08
N LEU A 116 -3.63 -15.04 -7.09
CA LEU A 116 -3.62 -14.00 -6.06
C LEU A 116 -3.16 -12.65 -6.64
N ALA A 117 -2.12 -12.65 -7.49
CA ALA A 117 -1.65 -11.46 -8.18
C ALA A 117 -2.70 -10.91 -9.15
N ALA A 118 -3.32 -11.77 -9.97
CA ALA A 118 -4.43 -11.39 -10.84
C ALA A 118 -5.58 -10.79 -10.03
N SER A 119 -5.99 -11.43 -8.92
CA SER A 119 -7.07 -10.90 -8.08
C SER A 119 -6.73 -9.54 -7.48
N GLY A 120 -5.49 -9.33 -7.02
CA GLY A 120 -5.04 -8.04 -6.51
C GLY A 120 -5.13 -6.93 -7.55
N MET A 121 -4.66 -7.18 -8.78
CA MET A 121 -4.78 -6.23 -9.88
C MET A 121 -6.24 -5.95 -10.26
N MET A 122 -7.07 -6.99 -10.30
CA MET A 122 -8.50 -6.86 -10.59
C MET A 122 -9.20 -5.96 -9.56
N GLU A 123 -8.88 -6.07 -8.27
CA GLU A 123 -9.43 -5.23 -7.21
C GLU A 123 -9.01 -3.76 -7.37
N VAL A 124 -7.75 -3.50 -7.72
CA VAL A 124 -7.28 -2.13 -8.00
C VAL A 124 -8.04 -1.54 -9.18
N PHE A 125 -8.16 -2.28 -10.28
CA PHE A 125 -8.93 -1.84 -11.45
C PHE A 125 -10.42 -1.62 -11.14
N LYS A 126 -11.04 -2.50 -10.37
CA LYS A 126 -12.45 -2.35 -9.96
C LYS A 126 -12.68 -1.08 -9.15
N LYS A 127 -11.79 -0.78 -8.19
CA LYS A 127 -11.82 0.46 -7.39
C LYS A 127 -11.67 1.71 -8.25
N MET A 128 -10.83 1.67 -9.29
CA MET A 128 -10.66 2.82 -10.19
C MET A 128 -11.93 3.13 -11.00
N TRP A 129 -12.79 2.12 -11.23
CA TRP A 129 -13.92 2.24 -12.17
C TRP A 129 -15.22 1.64 -11.65
N PRO A 130 -15.71 2.02 -10.46
CA PRO A 130 -16.85 1.36 -9.81
C PRO A 130 -18.11 1.40 -10.68
N GLU A 131 -18.40 2.56 -11.28
CA GLU A 131 -19.59 2.78 -12.11
C GLU A 131 -19.53 2.13 -13.50
N ALA A 132 -18.33 1.72 -13.94
CA ALA A 132 -18.07 1.21 -15.29
C ALA A 132 -17.45 -0.19 -15.27
N TRP A 133 -17.75 -0.96 -14.21
CA TRP A 133 -17.26 -2.32 -14.02
C TRP A 133 -18.36 -3.34 -14.33
N GLY A 134 -18.13 -4.17 -15.35
CA GLY A 134 -19.11 -5.17 -15.79
C GLY A 134 -18.61 -6.59 -15.63
N VAL A 135 -19.52 -7.53 -15.33
CA VAL A 135 -19.22 -8.97 -15.17
C VAL A 135 -18.47 -9.55 -16.38
N ARG A 136 -18.84 -9.12 -17.60
CA ARG A 136 -18.17 -9.55 -18.85
C ARG A 136 -16.73 -9.05 -18.95
N MET A 137 -16.54 -7.75 -18.71
CA MET A 137 -15.21 -7.13 -18.66
C MET A 137 -14.34 -7.85 -17.61
N GLU A 138 -14.89 -8.09 -16.42
CA GLU A 138 -14.17 -8.75 -15.33
C GLU A 138 -13.73 -10.16 -15.72
N HIS A 139 -14.64 -10.96 -16.30
CA HIS A 139 -14.33 -12.32 -16.74
C HIS A 139 -13.23 -12.35 -17.81
N ILE A 140 -13.30 -11.47 -18.81
CA ILE A 140 -12.30 -11.38 -19.88
C ILE A 140 -10.95 -10.92 -19.32
N LEU A 141 -10.93 -9.81 -18.57
CA LEU A 141 -9.70 -9.24 -18.03
C LEU A 141 -9.03 -10.22 -17.07
N ARG A 142 -9.78 -10.90 -16.20
CA ARG A 142 -9.24 -11.91 -15.28
C ARG A 142 -8.49 -13.00 -16.03
N ASN A 143 -9.08 -13.59 -17.08
CA ASN A 143 -8.41 -14.62 -17.87
C ASN A 143 -7.17 -14.08 -18.60
N ILE A 144 -7.23 -12.86 -19.12
CA ILE A 144 -6.07 -12.21 -19.76
C ILE A 144 -4.94 -12.00 -18.73
N LEU A 145 -5.22 -11.46 -17.55
CA LEU A 145 -4.21 -11.25 -16.51
C LEU A 145 -3.60 -12.58 -16.05
N MET A 146 -4.41 -13.62 -15.85
CA MET A 146 -3.93 -14.96 -15.51
C MET A 146 -2.97 -15.50 -16.58
N ALA A 147 -3.33 -15.36 -17.86
CA ALA A 147 -2.49 -15.79 -18.97
C ALA A 147 -1.17 -15.02 -19.04
N LEU A 148 -1.21 -13.70 -18.85
CA LEU A 148 -0.03 -12.84 -18.94
C LEU A 148 0.92 -13.00 -17.75
N LEU A 149 0.41 -13.26 -16.54
CA LEU A 149 1.24 -13.51 -15.36
C LEU A 149 2.03 -14.84 -15.45
N GLU A 150 1.63 -15.78 -16.31
CA GLU A 150 2.42 -16.97 -16.65
C GLU A 150 3.60 -16.65 -17.60
N GLN A 151 3.61 -15.48 -18.23
CA GLN A 151 4.61 -15.12 -19.23
C GLN A 151 5.80 -14.37 -18.59
N PRO A 152 7.05 -14.76 -18.89
CA PRO A 152 8.24 -14.12 -18.31
C PRO A 152 8.34 -12.61 -18.54
N ASN A 153 7.92 -12.14 -19.71
CA ASN A 153 8.16 -10.78 -20.19
C ASN A 153 6.86 -10.01 -20.50
N ALA A 154 5.71 -10.46 -20.00
CA ALA A 154 4.46 -9.74 -20.25
C ALA A 154 4.43 -8.38 -19.56
N THR A 155 3.80 -7.42 -20.21
CA THR A 155 3.58 -6.05 -19.74
C THR A 155 2.12 -5.67 -19.89
N LEU A 156 1.71 -4.51 -19.35
CA LEU A 156 0.33 -4.03 -19.51
C LEU A 156 -0.06 -3.78 -20.98
N HIS A 157 0.90 -3.54 -21.88
CA HIS A 157 0.63 -3.47 -23.33
C HIS A 157 0.08 -4.79 -23.87
N ASP A 158 0.52 -5.91 -23.30
CA ASP A 158 0.10 -7.23 -23.76
C ASP A 158 -1.37 -7.52 -23.44
N VAL A 159 -1.98 -6.81 -22.48
CA VAL A 159 -3.44 -6.87 -22.24
C VAL A 159 -4.19 -6.42 -23.49
N LEU A 160 -3.78 -5.29 -24.07
CA LEU A 160 -4.38 -4.76 -25.30
C LEU A 160 -4.08 -5.68 -26.48
N ARG A 161 -2.85 -6.20 -26.55
CA ARG A 161 -2.39 -7.07 -27.64
C ARG A 161 -3.13 -8.40 -27.67
N VAL A 162 -3.41 -9.03 -26.52
CA VAL A 162 -4.23 -10.26 -26.45
C VAL A 162 -5.64 -10.03 -27.01
N ILE A 163 -6.20 -8.84 -26.81
CA ILE A 163 -7.52 -8.48 -27.32
C ILE A 163 -7.49 -8.28 -28.85
N SER A 164 -6.51 -7.51 -29.35
CA SER A 164 -6.48 -7.05 -30.75
C SER A 164 -5.77 -7.99 -31.72
N ASP A 165 -4.76 -8.73 -31.28
CA ASP A 165 -3.91 -9.59 -32.12
C ASP A 165 -4.23 -11.07 -31.88
N GLN A 166 -4.94 -11.67 -32.84
CA GLN A 166 -5.32 -13.09 -32.77
C GLN A 166 -4.10 -14.03 -32.81
N LYS A 167 -3.03 -13.66 -33.54
CA LYS A 167 -1.84 -14.50 -33.64
C LYS A 167 -1.13 -14.52 -32.29
N PHE A 168 -0.90 -13.36 -31.70
CA PHE A 168 -0.31 -13.24 -30.37
C PHE A 168 -1.14 -13.96 -29.30
N ARG A 169 -2.47 -13.81 -29.31
CA ARG A 169 -3.35 -14.54 -28.38
C ARG A 169 -3.19 -16.06 -28.48
N LYS A 170 -3.06 -16.61 -29.69
CA LYS A 170 -2.83 -18.05 -29.90
C LYS A 170 -1.45 -18.49 -29.42
N GLU A 171 -0.40 -17.69 -29.67
CA GLU A 171 0.96 -17.94 -29.17
C GLU A 171 0.98 -18.00 -27.63
N ILE A 172 0.32 -17.04 -26.97
CA ILE A 172 0.17 -17.03 -25.50
C ILE A 172 -0.56 -18.29 -25.04
N ALA A 173 -1.73 -18.59 -25.61
CA ALA A 173 -2.54 -19.74 -25.19
C ALA A 173 -1.79 -21.08 -25.29
N GLN A 174 -0.97 -21.26 -26.33
CA GLN A 174 -0.16 -22.47 -26.51
C GLN A 174 0.93 -22.63 -25.45
N SER A 175 1.41 -21.54 -24.87
CA SER A 175 2.44 -21.54 -23.82
C SER A 175 1.88 -21.78 -22.40
N LEU A 176 0.56 -21.64 -22.21
CA LEU A 176 -0.06 -21.71 -20.89
C LEU A 176 -0.05 -23.13 -20.32
N LYS A 177 0.21 -23.21 -19.01
CA LYS A 177 0.04 -24.42 -18.22
C LYS A 177 -1.40 -24.54 -17.68
N ASN A 178 -2.06 -23.41 -17.46
CA ASN A 178 -3.45 -23.40 -17.01
C ASN A 178 -4.41 -23.76 -18.15
N GLU A 179 -4.84 -25.02 -18.18
CA GLU A 179 -5.74 -25.57 -19.22
C GLU A 179 -7.12 -24.86 -19.28
N THR A 180 -7.60 -24.30 -18.16
CA THR A 180 -8.85 -23.53 -18.14
C THR A 180 -8.69 -22.21 -18.88
N VAL A 181 -7.63 -21.45 -18.58
CA VAL A 181 -7.36 -20.16 -19.24
C VAL A 181 -6.99 -20.37 -20.71
N LYS A 182 -6.26 -21.44 -21.01
CA LYS A 182 -5.97 -21.87 -22.39
C LYS A 182 -7.25 -22.16 -23.17
N THR A 183 -8.15 -22.97 -22.61
CA THR A 183 -9.46 -23.27 -23.22
C THR A 183 -10.26 -22.00 -23.48
N PHE A 184 -10.25 -21.07 -22.52
CA PHE A 184 -10.91 -19.77 -22.69
C PHE A 184 -10.34 -18.99 -23.88
N LEU A 185 -9.02 -18.83 -23.99
CA LEU A 185 -8.38 -18.07 -25.07
C LEU A 185 -8.53 -18.73 -26.44
N GLU A 186 -8.44 -20.06 -26.52
CA GLU A 186 -8.50 -20.80 -27.79
C GLU A 186 -9.93 -21.04 -28.29
N LYS A 187 -10.89 -21.24 -27.37
CA LYS A 187 -12.25 -21.67 -27.72
C LYS A 187 -13.29 -20.63 -27.36
N ASP A 188 -13.37 -20.23 -26.09
CA ASP A 188 -14.50 -19.41 -25.61
C ASP A 188 -14.45 -18.01 -26.19
N TYR A 189 -13.28 -17.36 -26.16
CA TYR A 189 -13.07 -16.02 -26.71
C TYR A 189 -13.35 -15.97 -28.22
N GLU A 190 -13.02 -17.03 -28.96
CA GLU A 190 -13.31 -17.14 -30.40
C GLU A 190 -14.79 -17.37 -30.70
N ARG A 191 -15.54 -17.96 -29.78
CA ARG A 191 -16.99 -18.21 -29.91
C ARG A 191 -17.86 -17.00 -29.55
N PHE A 192 -17.30 -15.97 -28.92
CA PHE A 192 -18.05 -14.76 -28.61
C PHE A 192 -18.62 -14.13 -29.88
N SER A 193 -19.91 -13.77 -29.84
CA SER A 193 -20.49 -12.93 -30.88
C SER A 193 -19.77 -11.59 -30.93
N PHE A 194 -19.80 -10.93 -32.09
CA PHE A 194 -19.14 -9.63 -32.26
C PHE A 194 -19.58 -8.62 -31.18
N GLY A 195 -20.88 -8.48 -30.94
CA GLY A 195 -21.41 -7.60 -29.90
C GLY A 195 -20.94 -7.99 -28.49
N TYR A 196 -20.96 -9.28 -28.15
CA TYR A 196 -20.49 -9.75 -26.84
C TYR A 196 -19.00 -9.42 -26.61
N ARG A 197 -18.17 -9.63 -27.64
CA ARG A 197 -16.74 -9.33 -27.60
C ARG A 197 -16.51 -7.83 -27.45
N VAL A 198 -17.15 -6.99 -28.26
CA VAL A 198 -16.99 -5.54 -28.20
C VAL A 198 -17.41 -4.99 -26.84
N ASP A 199 -18.58 -5.39 -26.33
CA ASP A 199 -19.09 -4.95 -25.04
C ASP A 199 -18.14 -5.29 -23.87
N GLY A 200 -17.47 -6.44 -23.93
CA GLY A 200 -16.55 -6.88 -22.88
C GLY A 200 -15.14 -6.30 -23.01
N THR A 201 -14.66 -6.09 -24.24
CA THR A 201 -13.27 -5.70 -24.51
C THR A 201 -13.06 -4.20 -24.67
N ALA A 202 -14.02 -3.46 -25.21
CA ALA A 202 -13.90 -2.02 -25.38
C ALA A 202 -13.68 -1.28 -24.05
N PRO A 203 -14.37 -1.61 -22.94
CA PRO A 203 -14.08 -1.01 -21.64
C PRO A 203 -12.64 -1.28 -21.18
N ILE A 204 -12.12 -2.49 -21.37
CA ILE A 204 -10.72 -2.84 -21.03
C ILE A 204 -9.75 -1.99 -21.85
N GLN A 205 -9.97 -1.91 -23.16
CA GLN A 205 -9.11 -1.16 -24.08
C GLN A 205 -9.09 0.33 -23.73
N ASN A 206 -10.25 0.94 -23.49
CA ASN A 206 -10.34 2.35 -23.13
C ASN A 206 -9.61 2.66 -21.82
N LYS A 207 -9.76 1.76 -20.84
CA LYS A 207 -9.25 1.94 -19.48
C LYS A 207 -7.75 1.70 -19.37
N VAL A 208 -7.27 0.54 -19.83
CA VAL A 208 -5.84 0.23 -19.87
C VAL A 208 -5.12 1.14 -20.87
N GLY A 209 -5.76 1.43 -22.01
CA GLY A 209 -5.22 2.34 -23.02
C GLY A 209 -5.05 3.76 -22.52
N ALA A 210 -5.97 4.30 -21.73
CA ALA A 210 -5.85 5.64 -21.14
C ALA A 210 -4.57 5.77 -20.29
N PHE A 211 -4.28 4.78 -19.44
CA PHE A 211 -3.07 4.79 -18.61
C PHE A 211 -1.77 4.65 -19.41
N LEU A 212 -1.78 3.79 -20.44
CA LEU A 212 -0.61 3.61 -21.30
C LEU A 212 -0.42 4.75 -22.31
N SER A 213 -1.41 5.64 -22.46
CA SER A 213 -1.30 6.85 -23.28
C SER A 213 -0.49 7.94 -22.60
N ASP A 214 -0.40 7.94 -21.27
CA ASP A 214 0.51 8.82 -20.52
C ASP A 214 1.96 8.26 -20.61
N PRO A 215 2.89 8.99 -21.25
CA PRO A 215 4.27 8.53 -21.38
C PRO A 215 4.98 8.26 -20.05
N LEU A 216 4.64 9.00 -18.99
CA LEU A 216 5.24 8.83 -17.67
C LEU A 216 4.81 7.48 -17.07
N LEU A 217 3.50 7.25 -17.03
CA LEU A 217 2.94 6.04 -16.45
C LEU A 217 3.28 4.80 -17.29
N ASN A 218 3.21 4.92 -18.62
CA ASN A 218 3.62 3.85 -19.54
C ASN A 218 5.06 3.42 -19.29
N ARG A 219 6.00 4.37 -19.19
CA ARG A 219 7.41 4.08 -18.91
C ARG A 219 7.59 3.38 -17.57
N ILE A 220 6.95 3.88 -16.51
CA ILE A 220 7.04 3.32 -15.16
C ILE A 220 6.50 1.88 -15.12
N LEU A 221 5.39 1.60 -15.80
CA LEU A 221 4.69 0.31 -15.70
C LEU A 221 5.15 -0.76 -16.70
N THR A 222 5.85 -0.38 -17.77
CA THR A 222 6.12 -1.32 -18.87
C THR A 222 7.57 -1.39 -19.33
N ALA A 223 8.33 -0.29 -19.22
CA ALA A 223 9.70 -0.23 -19.74
C ALA A 223 10.62 0.67 -18.88
N PRO A 224 10.77 0.38 -17.57
CA PRO A 224 11.69 1.16 -16.74
C PRO A 224 13.14 0.82 -17.07
N SER A 225 14.03 1.80 -16.94
CA SER A 225 15.48 1.56 -17.02
C SER A 225 15.96 0.71 -15.83
N THR A 226 15.30 0.82 -14.68
CA THR A 226 15.57 0.03 -13.49
C THR A 226 14.26 -0.48 -12.90
N ASP A 227 14.06 -1.80 -12.96
CA ASP A 227 12.86 -2.45 -12.42
C ASP A 227 12.94 -2.60 -10.90
N LEU A 228 11.89 -2.17 -10.20
CA LEU A 228 11.76 -2.28 -8.76
C LEU A 228 11.36 -3.70 -8.38
N HIS A 229 12.33 -4.46 -7.88
CA HIS A 229 12.05 -5.77 -7.33
C HIS A 229 11.60 -5.66 -5.87
N ILE A 230 10.30 -5.41 -5.65
CA ILE A 230 9.72 -5.14 -4.32
C ILE A 230 10.11 -6.19 -3.27
N ARG A 231 10.03 -7.49 -3.61
CA ARG A 231 10.48 -8.58 -2.73
C ARG A 231 11.95 -8.44 -2.30
N LYS A 232 12.84 -8.09 -3.23
CA LYS A 232 14.27 -7.88 -2.94
C LYS A 232 14.49 -6.63 -2.09
N ILE A 233 13.74 -5.55 -2.34
CA ILE A 233 13.78 -4.33 -1.51
C ILE A 233 13.45 -4.68 -0.05
N MET A 234 12.45 -5.53 0.18
CA MET A 234 12.09 -6.01 1.52
C MET A 234 13.18 -6.87 2.16
N ASP A 235 13.68 -7.86 1.43
CA ASP A 235 14.67 -8.82 1.95
C ASP A 235 16.05 -8.18 2.18
N ASP A 236 16.42 -7.18 1.38
CA ASP A 236 17.65 -6.42 1.53
C ASP A 236 17.54 -5.32 2.62
N GLY A 237 16.33 -5.07 3.16
CA GLY A 237 16.10 -4.01 4.15
C GLY A 237 16.29 -2.59 3.59
N LYS A 238 15.97 -2.41 2.30
CA LYS A 238 16.09 -1.12 1.61
C LYS A 238 14.95 -0.18 1.97
N VAL A 239 15.10 1.08 1.58
CA VAL A 239 14.07 2.11 1.73
C VAL A 239 13.48 2.44 0.37
N LEU A 240 12.16 2.41 0.24
CA LEU A 240 11.43 2.79 -0.96
C LEU A 240 10.61 4.05 -0.68
N LEU A 241 11.01 5.17 -1.25
CA LEU A 241 10.26 6.42 -1.17
C LEU A 241 9.50 6.62 -2.49
N VAL A 242 8.16 6.69 -2.42
CA VAL A 242 7.27 6.81 -3.59
C VAL A 242 6.56 8.15 -3.52
N ASN A 243 7.07 9.12 -4.28
CA ASN A 243 6.39 10.38 -4.52
C ASN A 243 5.50 10.23 -5.77
N LEU A 244 4.18 10.16 -5.57
CA LEU A 244 3.23 10.06 -6.67
C LEU A 244 2.88 11.43 -7.28
N ALA A 245 3.08 12.53 -6.54
CA ALA A 245 2.81 13.90 -7.00
C ALA A 245 1.47 14.04 -7.75
N LYS A 246 0.36 13.65 -7.10
CA LYS A 246 -1.03 13.65 -7.60
C LYS A 246 -1.39 14.94 -8.35
N GLY A 247 -0.94 16.10 -7.86
CA GLY A 247 -1.19 17.39 -8.51
C GLY A 247 -0.51 17.57 -9.88
N ARG A 248 0.52 16.77 -10.19
CA ARG A 248 1.27 16.81 -11.45
C ARG A 248 0.88 15.68 -12.41
N ILE A 249 0.73 14.44 -11.92
CA ILE A 249 0.40 13.28 -12.78
C ILE A 249 -1.11 13.02 -12.89
N GLY A 250 -1.93 13.71 -12.10
CA GLY A 250 -3.37 13.52 -12.06
C GLY A 250 -3.82 12.47 -11.03
N GLU A 251 -5.09 12.57 -10.62
CA GLU A 251 -5.70 11.72 -9.61
C GLU A 251 -5.76 10.25 -10.01
N ASP A 252 -6.19 9.96 -11.24
CA ASP A 252 -6.36 8.59 -11.70
C ASP A 252 -5.02 7.85 -11.80
N SER A 253 -4.00 8.49 -12.40
CA SER A 253 -2.66 7.94 -12.52
C SER A 253 -2.01 7.70 -11.16
N SER A 254 -2.13 8.66 -10.24
CA SER A 254 -1.63 8.53 -8.87
C SER A 254 -2.32 7.38 -8.13
N SER A 255 -3.64 7.28 -8.20
CA SER A 255 -4.42 6.25 -7.50
C SER A 255 -4.13 4.86 -8.04
N LEU A 256 -4.03 4.71 -9.37
CA LEU A 256 -3.65 3.44 -9.99
C LEU A 256 -2.24 3.03 -9.57
N LEU A 257 -1.25 3.92 -9.76
CA LEU A 257 0.15 3.59 -9.51
C LEU A 257 0.37 3.22 -8.04
N GLY A 258 -0.20 4.00 -7.12
CA GLY A 258 -0.15 3.72 -5.69
C GLY A 258 -0.90 2.46 -5.29
N GLY A 259 -2.11 2.24 -5.82
CA GLY A 259 -2.92 1.05 -5.54
C GLY A 259 -2.25 -0.25 -5.98
N LEU A 260 -1.68 -0.25 -7.20
CA LEU A 260 -0.89 -1.37 -7.71
C LEU A 260 0.39 -1.57 -6.86
N LEU A 261 1.13 -0.52 -6.50
CA LEU A 261 2.34 -0.62 -5.65
C LEU A 261 2.03 -1.20 -4.27
N VAL A 262 1.03 -0.66 -3.58
CA VAL A 262 0.62 -1.12 -2.24
C VAL A 262 0.15 -2.59 -2.31
N THR A 263 -0.58 -2.96 -3.35
CA THR A 263 -0.98 -4.35 -3.59
C THR A 263 0.24 -5.25 -3.81
N THR A 264 1.17 -4.85 -4.68
CA THR A 264 2.40 -5.60 -4.95
C THR A 264 3.28 -5.74 -3.71
N ILE A 265 3.33 -4.73 -2.83
CA ILE A 265 4.00 -4.80 -1.51
C ILE A 265 3.38 -5.91 -0.66
N GLY A 266 2.06 -5.95 -0.51
CA GLY A 266 1.37 -7.01 0.24
C GLY A 266 1.63 -8.41 -0.34
N LEU A 267 1.55 -8.54 -1.66
CA LEU A 267 1.83 -9.80 -2.37
C LEU A 267 3.30 -10.24 -2.24
N ALA A 268 4.23 -9.29 -2.28
CA ALA A 268 5.66 -9.56 -2.08
C ALA A 268 5.91 -10.08 -0.66
N ALA A 269 5.22 -9.55 0.36
CA ALA A 269 5.31 -10.07 1.72
C ALA A 269 4.79 -11.52 1.80
N TYR A 270 3.65 -11.85 1.20
CA TYR A 270 3.15 -13.23 1.13
C TYR A 270 4.08 -14.20 0.42
N SER A 271 4.84 -13.71 -0.57
CA SER A 271 5.83 -14.55 -1.24
C SER A 271 6.96 -15.00 -0.29
N ARG A 272 7.19 -14.31 0.85
CA ARG A 272 8.19 -14.66 1.88
C ARG A 272 7.84 -15.92 2.67
N ALA A 273 6.74 -16.59 2.33
CA ALA A 273 6.38 -17.91 2.86
C ALA A 273 7.51 -18.95 2.65
N ASP A 274 8.36 -18.74 1.65
CA ASP A 274 9.52 -19.58 1.34
C ASP A 274 10.72 -19.37 2.28
N LEU A 275 10.76 -18.29 3.06
CA LEU A 275 11.79 -18.04 4.05
C LEU A 275 11.34 -18.50 5.45
N PRO A 276 12.24 -19.06 6.28
CA PRO A 276 12.00 -19.26 7.71
C PRO A 276 11.64 -17.96 8.42
N ALA A 277 10.78 -18.02 9.44
CA ALA A 277 10.26 -16.82 10.12
C ALA A 277 11.36 -15.93 10.74
N ASN A 278 12.44 -16.54 11.22
CA ASN A 278 13.60 -15.86 11.81
C ASN A 278 14.55 -15.21 10.79
N GLU A 279 14.42 -15.54 9.50
CA GLU A 279 15.22 -14.94 8.42
C GLU A 279 14.50 -13.78 7.73
N ARG A 280 13.19 -13.62 8.00
CA ARG A 280 12.40 -12.52 7.45
C ARG A 280 12.78 -11.22 8.15
N ARG A 281 13.45 -10.32 7.42
CA ARG A 281 13.74 -8.96 7.91
C ARG A 281 12.47 -8.12 8.01
N ASP A 282 12.42 -7.28 9.01
CA ASP A 282 11.29 -6.39 9.28
C ASP A 282 11.15 -5.36 8.18
N PHE A 283 9.91 -5.12 7.74
CA PHE A 283 9.62 -4.13 6.74
C PHE A 283 8.35 -3.35 7.08
N PHE A 284 8.50 -2.03 7.20
CA PHE A 284 7.41 -1.14 7.56
C PHE A 284 6.86 -0.42 6.34
N VAL A 285 5.55 -0.21 6.27
CA VAL A 285 4.90 0.44 5.13
C VAL A 285 4.07 1.61 5.64
N TYR A 286 4.45 2.81 5.23
CA TYR A 286 3.74 4.04 5.51
C TYR A 286 2.93 4.44 4.28
N VAL A 287 1.63 4.64 4.48
CA VAL A 287 0.73 5.06 3.40
C VAL A 287 -0.08 6.26 3.86
N ASP A 288 0.27 7.45 3.36
CA ASP A 288 -0.56 8.65 3.56
C ASP A 288 -1.72 8.63 2.56
N GLU A 289 -2.86 9.22 2.95
CA GLU A 289 -4.13 9.16 2.20
C GLU A 289 -4.48 7.73 1.71
N PHE A 290 -4.42 6.77 2.63
CA PHE A 290 -4.62 5.34 2.39
C PHE A 290 -5.90 4.99 1.63
N GLN A 291 -6.97 5.78 1.77
CA GLN A 291 -8.21 5.61 1.03
C GLN A 291 -8.02 5.63 -0.49
N SER A 292 -7.01 6.36 -1.00
CA SER A 292 -6.74 6.46 -2.42
C SER A 292 -6.17 5.16 -3.01
N PHE A 293 -5.54 4.32 -2.19
CA PHE A 293 -4.80 3.14 -2.65
C PHE A 293 -5.37 1.81 -2.13
N THR A 294 -6.17 1.86 -1.07
CA THR A 294 -6.70 0.66 -0.41
C THR A 294 -7.74 -0.09 -1.24
N THR A 295 -7.69 -1.40 -1.23
CA THR A 295 -8.72 -2.31 -1.77
C THR A 295 -9.13 -3.29 -0.68
N LEU A 296 -10.25 -4.01 -0.87
CA LEU A 296 -10.63 -5.06 0.07
C LEU A 296 -9.55 -6.15 0.17
N ALA A 297 -8.87 -6.45 -0.93
CA ALA A 297 -7.72 -7.37 -0.91
C ALA A 297 -6.60 -6.86 0.02
N VAL A 298 -6.18 -5.60 -0.11
CA VAL A 298 -5.15 -5.01 0.76
C VAL A 298 -5.60 -5.00 2.22
N ALA A 299 -6.86 -4.65 2.48
CA ALA A 299 -7.41 -4.62 3.84
C ALA A 299 -7.44 -6.03 4.47
N ASN A 300 -7.84 -7.05 3.72
CA ASN A 300 -7.84 -8.43 4.20
C ASN A 300 -6.42 -8.97 4.44
N MET A 301 -5.41 -8.45 3.72
CA MET A 301 -4.02 -8.84 3.97
C MET A 301 -3.54 -8.46 5.38
N PHE A 302 -4.11 -7.42 6.01
CA PHE A 302 -3.68 -6.97 7.35
C PHE A 302 -3.76 -8.11 8.38
N ALA A 303 -4.75 -9.00 8.27
CA ALA A 303 -4.88 -10.14 9.18
C ALA A 303 -3.71 -11.14 9.12
N GLU A 304 -2.99 -11.20 8.01
CA GLU A 304 -1.97 -12.24 7.76
C GLU A 304 -0.55 -11.71 7.66
N LEU A 305 -0.38 -10.44 7.30
CA LEU A 305 0.93 -9.82 7.00
C LEU A 305 1.92 -9.84 8.16
N ARG A 306 1.42 -9.84 9.42
CA ARG A 306 2.24 -10.04 10.62
C ARG A 306 3.15 -11.26 10.51
N LYS A 307 2.63 -12.38 9.97
CA LYS A 307 3.42 -13.63 9.81
C LYS A 307 4.62 -13.43 8.88
N TYR A 308 4.56 -12.46 7.98
CA TYR A 308 5.57 -12.18 6.96
C TYR A 308 6.49 -11.00 7.31
N ARG A 309 6.44 -10.53 8.56
CA ARG A 309 7.22 -9.39 9.07
C ARG A 309 7.00 -8.12 8.24
N LEU A 310 5.75 -7.88 7.83
CA LEU A 310 5.29 -6.64 7.18
C LEU A 310 4.26 -5.93 8.07
N ALA A 311 4.47 -4.63 8.31
CA ALA A 311 3.59 -3.81 9.15
C ALA A 311 3.15 -2.54 8.43
N PHE A 312 1.84 -2.32 8.31
CA PHE A 312 1.27 -1.08 7.78
C PHE A 312 1.06 -0.02 8.86
N THR A 313 1.43 1.22 8.54
CA THR A 313 1.02 2.46 9.21
C THR A 313 0.26 3.29 8.19
N VAL A 314 -1.06 3.40 8.35
CA VAL A 314 -1.95 4.01 7.36
C VAL A 314 -2.63 5.24 7.93
N ALA A 315 -2.74 6.30 7.12
CA ALA A 315 -3.44 7.53 7.48
C ALA A 315 -4.52 7.88 6.47
N HIS A 316 -5.65 8.40 6.94
CA HIS A 316 -6.63 9.08 6.10
C HIS A 316 -7.42 10.13 6.89
N GLN A 317 -8.27 10.89 6.18
CA GLN A 317 -8.97 12.02 6.76
C GLN A 317 -10.34 11.67 7.33
N TYR A 318 -11.14 10.92 6.56
CA TYR A 318 -12.53 10.62 6.90
C TYR A 318 -12.84 9.14 6.74
N LEU A 319 -13.68 8.57 7.61
CA LEU A 319 -14.07 7.15 7.55
C LEU A 319 -14.95 6.85 6.33
N HIS A 320 -15.78 7.80 5.90
CA HIS A 320 -16.68 7.59 4.77
C HIS A 320 -15.94 7.45 3.42
N GLN A 321 -14.65 7.80 3.36
CA GLN A 321 -13.82 7.57 2.17
C GLN A 321 -13.41 6.11 2.02
N LEU A 322 -13.55 5.31 3.08
CA LEU A 322 -13.33 3.88 3.03
C LEU A 322 -14.67 3.18 2.75
N GLU A 323 -14.65 2.23 1.83
CA GLU A 323 -15.78 1.31 1.67
C GLU A 323 -16.05 0.57 2.99
N PRO A 324 -17.33 0.25 3.30
CA PRO A 324 -17.68 -0.36 4.59
C PRO A 324 -16.84 -1.58 4.96
N ASP A 325 -16.64 -2.50 4.02
CA ASP A 325 -15.87 -3.74 4.24
C ASP A 325 -14.39 -3.45 4.48
N VAL A 326 -13.81 -2.49 3.75
CA VAL A 326 -12.43 -2.03 3.97
C VAL A 326 -12.28 -1.41 5.35
N ARG A 327 -13.22 -0.55 5.76
CA ARG A 327 -13.23 0.07 7.08
C ARG A 327 -13.29 -0.98 8.19
N HIS A 328 -14.18 -1.97 8.06
CA HIS A 328 -14.29 -3.06 9.02
C HIS A 328 -13.01 -3.91 9.09
N ALA A 329 -12.43 -4.27 7.96
CA ALA A 329 -11.21 -5.07 7.91
C ALA A 329 -10.00 -4.32 8.50
N VAL A 330 -9.83 -3.03 8.20
CA VAL A 330 -8.68 -2.25 8.69
C VAL A 330 -8.78 -1.98 10.19
N LEU A 331 -9.93 -1.49 10.67
CA LEU A 331 -10.12 -1.23 12.11
C LEU A 331 -10.09 -2.52 12.94
N GLY A 332 -10.61 -3.62 12.40
CA GLY A 332 -10.60 -4.92 13.09
C GLY A 332 -9.21 -5.56 13.21
N ASN A 333 -8.27 -5.19 12.34
CA ASN A 333 -6.91 -5.75 12.34
C ASN A 333 -5.84 -4.77 12.86
N ALA A 334 -6.15 -3.48 12.97
CA ALA A 334 -5.24 -2.49 13.54
C ALA A 334 -5.26 -2.56 15.07
N GLY A 335 -4.19 -3.09 15.65
CA GLY A 335 -4.01 -3.14 17.10
C GLY A 335 -3.80 -1.75 17.69
N THR A 336 -3.08 -0.86 16.99
CA THR A 336 -2.88 0.52 17.43
C THR A 336 -3.76 1.47 16.62
N VAL A 337 -4.59 2.25 17.31
CA VAL A 337 -5.47 3.26 16.72
C VAL A 337 -5.10 4.62 17.29
N ILE A 338 -4.80 5.57 16.42
CA ILE A 338 -4.43 6.94 16.74
C ILE A 338 -5.43 7.88 16.07
N SER A 339 -6.13 8.68 16.88
CA SER A 339 -7.02 9.72 16.39
C SER A 339 -6.47 11.10 16.71
N PHE A 340 -6.29 11.89 15.67
CA PHE A 340 -6.25 13.35 15.78
C PHE A 340 -7.69 13.89 15.79
N ARG A 341 -7.84 15.22 15.67
CA ARG A 341 -9.14 15.86 15.50
C ARG A 341 -9.91 15.30 14.29
N VAL A 342 -11.14 14.83 14.53
CA VAL A 342 -12.04 14.29 13.51
C VAL A 342 -13.31 15.13 13.30
N GLY A 343 -14.12 14.79 12.30
CA GLY A 343 -15.43 15.41 12.05
C GLY A 343 -16.54 14.80 12.89
N GLY A 344 -17.70 15.46 12.93
CA GLY A 344 -18.87 14.97 13.68
C GLY A 344 -19.43 13.64 13.16
N GLU A 345 -19.27 13.35 11.86
CA GLU A 345 -19.69 12.07 11.29
C GLU A 345 -18.77 10.90 11.70
N ASP A 346 -17.47 11.17 11.86
CA ASP A 346 -16.47 10.16 12.21
C ASP A 346 -16.36 9.95 13.73
N ALA A 347 -16.62 10.99 14.53
CA ALA A 347 -16.46 10.97 15.99
C ALA A 347 -17.22 9.81 16.69
N PRO A 348 -18.47 9.45 16.33
CA PRO A 348 -19.16 8.31 16.93
C PRO A 348 -18.45 6.97 16.70
N TYR A 349 -17.81 6.78 15.55
CA TYR A 349 -17.09 5.54 15.25
C TYR A 349 -15.78 5.48 16.02
N VAL A 350 -15.05 6.60 16.07
CA VAL A 350 -13.78 6.68 16.80
C VAL A 350 -13.98 6.56 18.32
N ALA A 351 -15.05 7.16 18.87
CA ALA A 351 -15.40 7.02 20.28
C ALA A 351 -15.62 5.55 20.68
N ARG A 352 -16.31 4.77 19.84
CA ARG A 352 -16.52 3.32 20.06
C ARG A 352 -15.21 2.53 20.04
N GLU A 353 -14.25 2.91 19.18
CA GLU A 353 -12.92 2.29 19.17
C GLU A 353 -12.12 2.52 20.46
N PHE A 354 -12.45 3.61 21.17
CA PHE A 354 -11.93 3.95 22.48
C PHE A 354 -12.87 3.54 23.63
N VAL A 355 -13.80 2.61 23.38
CA VAL A 355 -14.71 2.04 24.41
C VAL A 355 -15.48 3.14 25.16
N ASP A 356 -15.85 4.20 24.44
CA ASP A 356 -16.57 5.37 24.96
C ASP A 356 -15.87 6.07 26.15
N GLU A 357 -14.55 5.94 26.29
CA GLU A 357 -13.73 6.68 27.27
C GLU A 357 -13.72 8.20 26.97
N TYR A 358 -13.98 8.58 25.71
CA TYR A 358 -14.01 9.96 25.24
C TYR A 358 -15.36 10.31 24.62
N GLU A 359 -15.83 11.53 24.87
CA GLU A 359 -17.02 12.04 24.20
C GLU A 359 -16.69 12.47 22.76
N GLN A 360 -17.71 12.49 21.89
CA GLN A 360 -17.54 12.94 20.51
C GLN A 360 -17.01 14.38 20.44
N ILE A 361 -17.38 15.22 21.40
CA ILE A 361 -16.93 16.62 21.46
C ILE A 361 -15.42 16.72 21.71
N ASP A 362 -14.85 15.82 22.51
CA ASP A 362 -13.41 15.77 22.79
C ASP A 362 -12.62 15.49 21.51
N LEU A 363 -13.09 14.50 20.73
CA LEU A 363 -12.52 14.12 19.44
C LEU A 363 -12.62 15.24 18.39
N MET A 364 -13.67 16.05 18.45
CA MET A 364 -13.88 17.17 17.53
C MET A 364 -13.12 18.44 17.92
N GLN A 365 -12.79 18.63 19.20
CA GLN A 365 -12.12 19.83 19.72
C GLN A 365 -10.61 19.65 19.94
N LEU A 366 -10.08 18.46 19.66
CA LEU A 366 -8.67 18.16 19.81
C LEU A 366 -7.77 19.22 19.10
N PRO A 367 -6.81 19.84 19.81
CA PRO A 367 -5.84 20.73 19.18
C PRO A 367 -4.95 20.00 18.18
N ASN A 368 -4.32 20.75 17.28
CA ASN A 368 -3.32 20.17 16.36
C ASN A 368 -2.18 19.53 17.17
N TYR A 369 -1.62 18.43 16.64
CA TYR A 369 -0.53 17.64 17.23
C TYR A 369 -0.87 16.89 18.52
N ARG A 370 -2.08 17.04 19.05
CA ARG A 370 -2.61 16.18 20.12
C ARG A 370 -3.32 14.99 19.50
N ILE A 371 -3.31 13.88 20.23
CA ILE A 371 -3.93 12.62 19.84
C ILE A 371 -4.66 11.99 21.02
N TYR A 372 -5.72 11.25 20.71
CA TYR A 372 -6.15 10.13 21.53
C TYR A 372 -5.71 8.84 20.87
N LEU A 373 -5.24 7.88 21.66
CA LEU A 373 -4.78 6.61 21.11
C LEU A 373 -5.07 5.42 22.02
N LYS A 374 -5.24 4.27 21.38
CA LYS A 374 -5.20 2.94 21.96
C LYS A 374 -3.93 2.27 21.41
N LEU A 375 -2.96 2.00 22.28
CA LEU A 375 -1.63 1.54 21.89
C LEU A 375 -1.48 0.04 22.16
N MET A 376 -0.93 -0.71 21.22
CA MET A 376 -0.48 -2.08 21.50
C MET A 376 0.81 -2.04 22.31
N ILE A 377 0.81 -2.74 23.45
CA ILE A 377 1.95 -2.87 24.35
C ILE A 377 2.09 -4.35 24.69
N ASP A 378 3.17 -4.98 24.24
CA ASP A 378 3.46 -6.39 24.49
C ASP A 378 2.29 -7.32 24.10
N GLY A 379 1.67 -7.05 22.95
CA GLY A 379 0.54 -7.81 22.44
C GLY A 379 -0.80 -7.55 23.11
N MET A 380 -0.90 -6.57 24.04
CA MET A 380 -2.16 -6.17 24.66
C MET A 380 -2.54 -4.72 24.31
N PRO A 381 -3.81 -4.43 23.96
CA PRO A 381 -4.26 -3.06 23.77
C PRO A 381 -4.29 -2.32 25.11
N SER A 382 -3.72 -1.12 25.15
CA SER A 382 -3.79 -0.23 26.30
C SER A 382 -5.22 0.29 26.52
N LYS A 383 -5.48 0.84 27.71
CA LYS A 383 -6.59 1.78 27.84
C LYS A 383 -6.33 2.99 26.92
N PRO A 384 -7.36 3.59 26.32
CA PRO A 384 -7.21 4.83 25.58
C PRO A 384 -6.64 5.94 26.47
N PHE A 385 -5.76 6.77 25.92
CA PHE A 385 -5.17 7.89 26.63
C PHE A 385 -4.89 9.08 25.69
N SER A 386 -4.62 10.26 26.25
CA SER A 386 -4.22 11.45 25.49
C SER A 386 -2.70 11.57 25.42
N ALA A 387 -2.21 12.15 24.32
CA ALA A 387 -0.81 12.46 24.16
C ALA A 387 -0.57 13.65 23.23
N LEU A 388 0.65 14.20 23.30
CA LEU A 388 1.17 15.14 22.31
C LEU A 388 2.19 14.43 21.43
N THR A 389 2.02 14.51 20.11
CA THR A 389 2.95 13.93 19.14
C THR A 389 4.33 14.61 19.21
N ALA A 390 5.38 13.82 19.00
CA ALA A 390 6.75 14.29 18.93
C ALA A 390 7.04 14.87 17.54
N MET A 391 7.86 15.93 17.51
CA MET A 391 8.34 16.52 16.26
C MET A 391 9.58 15.76 15.76
N PRO A 392 9.79 15.66 14.44
CA PRO A 392 10.94 14.94 13.86
C PRO A 392 12.30 15.35 14.42
N ASP A 393 12.58 16.65 14.49
CA ASP A 393 13.88 17.17 14.98
C ASP A 393 14.04 17.05 16.51
N ARG A 394 12.97 16.67 17.21
CA ARG A 394 12.98 16.40 18.65
C ARG A 394 12.73 14.93 18.92
N ALA A 395 12.87 14.04 17.94
CA ALA A 395 12.74 12.60 18.15
C ALA A 395 14.09 11.93 18.40
N SER A 396 15.17 12.50 17.86
CA SER A 396 16.56 12.05 18.01
C SER A 396 17.31 12.71 19.18
N ASP A 397 16.83 13.85 19.68
CA ASP A 397 17.29 14.48 20.93
C ASP A 397 16.68 13.84 22.20
N LEU A 398 16.09 12.64 22.08
CA LEU A 398 15.31 11.96 23.12
C LEU A 398 15.82 10.58 23.50
#